data_AF-B7SFX5-F1
#
_entry.id   AF-B7SFX5-F1
#
_cell.length_a   1.000
_cell.length_b   1.000
_cell.length_c   1.000
_cell.angle_alpha   90.00
_cell.angle_beta   90.00
_cell.angle_gamma   90.00
#
_symmetry.space_group_name_H-M   'P 1'
#
loop_
_entity.id
_entity.type
_entity.pdbx_description
1 polymer ?
#
loop_
_entity_poly.entity_id
_entity_poly.type
_entity_poly.pdbx_seq_one_letter_code
_entity_poly.pdbx_strand_id
1 'polypeptide(L)'
;MFRKWSFSGHSSFVIKTLKIIYIYCSLTRNLFYVNLYKCFQVMVQYYQWRNAMKNLLIVFEGLDGSGKTTQIDMLYQWFENKKLKVFTTKQPTDYYRNDKRVRDYLDNGIAPNMYSIALLAAADRTYQITSEIFPKISESNIICDRYLYSSLAFFKARGIDYKEILMINKGVPTPDVTVFLDVPPERALDRVRQRDGKDIKYEEKNELVFNQVRQNFLDVLPKNALIVDSTLGIDKVHQIITNFVSEVMDK
;
A
#
# COMPACT_ATOMS: atom_id res chain seq x y z
N MET A 1 -1.92 1.12 -33.24
CA MET A 1 -1.03 0.23 -32.46
C MET A 1 -1.77 -0.21 -31.19
N PHE A 2 -2.69 -1.17 -31.29
CA PHE A 2 -3.38 -1.75 -30.12
C PHE A 2 -3.17 -3.27 -30.19
N ARG A 3 -2.36 -3.79 -29.26
CA ARG A 3 -2.09 -5.23 -29.12
C ARG A 3 -3.40 -5.95 -28.78
N LYS A 4 -3.65 -7.05 -29.50
CA LYS A 4 -4.75 -7.98 -29.25
C LYS A 4 -4.56 -8.61 -27.87
N TRP A 5 -5.51 -8.37 -26.96
CA TRP A 5 -5.69 -9.21 -25.79
C TRP A 5 -6.65 -10.33 -26.18
N SER A 6 -6.22 -11.59 -26.07
CA SER A 6 -7.10 -12.76 -26.22
C SER A 6 -7.68 -13.12 -24.85
N PHE A 7 -9.01 -13.13 -24.75
CA PHE A 7 -9.72 -13.53 -23.53
C PHE A 7 -10.78 -14.59 -23.86
N SER A 8 -10.97 -15.55 -22.95
CA SER A 8 -11.93 -16.65 -23.05
C SER A 8 -13.39 -16.17 -23.08
N GLY A 9 -14.28 -16.99 -23.66
CA GLY A 9 -15.53 -16.56 -24.30
C GLY A 9 -16.58 -15.79 -23.47
N HIS A 10 -16.62 -15.91 -22.15
CA HIS A 10 -17.66 -15.23 -21.33
C HIS A 10 -17.30 -13.78 -20.97
N SER A 11 -16.02 -13.44 -20.79
CA SER A 11 -15.57 -12.06 -20.50
C SER A 11 -15.56 -11.17 -21.75
N SER A 12 -15.46 -11.77 -22.94
CA SER A 12 -15.48 -11.09 -24.24
C SER A 12 -16.81 -10.37 -24.54
N PHE A 13 -17.95 -10.95 -24.14
CA PHE A 13 -19.27 -10.41 -24.47
C PHE A 13 -19.59 -9.18 -23.62
N VAL A 14 -19.42 -9.26 -22.30
CA VAL A 14 -19.70 -8.16 -21.36
C VAL A 14 -18.85 -6.94 -21.70
N ILE A 15 -17.55 -7.12 -21.98
CA ILE A 15 -16.63 -6.02 -22.29
C ILE A 15 -16.96 -5.38 -23.65
N LYS A 16 -17.38 -6.16 -24.66
CA LYS A 16 -17.81 -5.62 -25.96
C LYS A 16 -19.07 -4.78 -25.85
N THR A 17 -20.07 -5.25 -25.11
CA THR A 17 -21.32 -4.51 -24.86
C THR A 17 -21.05 -3.19 -24.14
N LEU A 18 -20.09 -3.16 -23.22
CA LEU A 18 -19.73 -1.96 -22.46
C LEU A 18 -18.94 -0.93 -23.26
N LYS A 19 -18.11 -1.36 -24.21
CA LYS A 19 -17.46 -0.44 -25.17
C LYS A 19 -18.51 0.31 -26.01
N ILE A 20 -19.58 -0.38 -26.40
CA ILE A 20 -20.69 0.22 -27.15
C ILE A 20 -21.43 1.24 -26.28
N ILE A 21 -21.72 0.90 -25.01
CA ILE A 21 -22.35 1.82 -24.05
C ILE A 21 -21.48 3.06 -23.82
N TYR A 22 -20.16 2.93 -23.64
CA TYR A 22 -19.26 4.07 -23.47
C TYR A 22 -19.25 5.01 -24.68
N ILE A 23 -19.15 4.45 -25.90
CA ILE A 23 -19.20 5.26 -27.13
C ILE A 23 -20.52 6.03 -27.18
N TYR A 24 -21.64 5.36 -26.91
CA TYR A 24 -22.96 5.97 -26.89
C TYR A 24 -23.12 7.06 -25.81
N CYS A 25 -22.56 6.85 -24.62
CA CYS A 25 -22.61 7.80 -23.50
C CYS A 25 -21.67 9.01 -23.70
N SER A 26 -20.50 8.81 -24.30
CA SER A 26 -19.56 9.89 -24.61
C SER A 26 -20.11 10.86 -25.66
N LEU A 27 -20.92 10.33 -26.60
CA LEU A 27 -21.62 11.11 -27.61
C LEU A 27 -22.83 11.88 -27.03
N THR A 28 -23.46 11.38 -25.97
CA THR A 28 -24.70 11.95 -25.40
C THR A 28 -24.50 12.84 -24.16
N ARG A 29 -23.26 13.00 -23.67
CA ARG A 29 -22.89 13.83 -22.48
C ARG A 29 -23.72 13.58 -21.22
N ASN A 30 -24.29 12.38 -21.07
CA ASN A 30 -25.19 12.09 -19.96
C ASN A 30 -24.39 11.66 -18.70
N LEU A 31 -24.23 12.57 -17.73
CA LEU A 31 -23.41 12.38 -16.52
C LEU A 31 -23.79 11.14 -15.70
N PHE A 32 -25.06 10.74 -15.72
CA PHE A 32 -25.56 9.57 -15.00
C PHE A 32 -24.86 8.28 -15.46
N TYR A 33 -24.67 8.12 -16.77
CA TYR A 33 -24.07 6.91 -17.34
C TYR A 33 -22.53 6.89 -17.23
N VAL A 34 -21.88 8.05 -17.23
CA VAL A 34 -20.43 8.15 -16.94
C VAL A 34 -20.13 7.71 -15.49
N ASN A 35 -21.00 8.08 -14.55
CA ASN A 35 -20.91 7.62 -13.17
C ASN A 35 -21.20 6.12 -13.03
N LEU A 36 -22.18 5.58 -13.76
CA LEU A 36 -22.41 4.13 -13.82
C LEU A 36 -21.20 3.37 -14.38
N TYR A 37 -20.52 3.89 -15.40
CA TYR A 37 -19.32 3.24 -15.95
C TYR A 37 -18.14 3.28 -14.97
N LYS A 38 -17.91 4.39 -14.26
CA LYS A 38 -16.91 4.45 -13.18
C LYS A 38 -17.27 3.47 -12.06
N CYS A 39 -18.53 3.41 -11.65
CA CYS A 39 -19.01 2.42 -10.68
C CYS A 39 -18.78 0.99 -11.20
N PHE A 40 -19.02 0.75 -12.49
CA PHE A 40 -18.84 -0.57 -13.10
C PHE A 40 -17.36 -0.94 -13.27
N GLN A 41 -16.46 0.00 -13.59
CA GLN A 41 -15.02 -0.28 -13.60
C GLN A 41 -14.51 -0.60 -12.21
N VAL A 42 -14.97 0.13 -11.19
CA VAL A 42 -14.69 -0.19 -9.78
C VAL A 42 -15.28 -1.55 -9.42
N MET A 43 -16.49 -1.90 -9.89
CA MET A 43 -17.08 -3.23 -9.65
C MET A 43 -16.36 -4.34 -10.40
N VAL A 44 -15.87 -4.14 -11.62
CA VAL A 44 -15.07 -5.12 -12.36
C VAL A 44 -13.71 -5.30 -11.70
N GLN A 45 -13.07 -4.22 -11.25
CA GLN A 45 -11.83 -4.28 -10.47
C GLN A 45 -12.05 -5.01 -9.14
N TYR A 46 -13.13 -4.70 -8.43
CA TYR A 46 -13.53 -5.36 -7.19
C TYR A 46 -13.91 -6.83 -7.41
N TYR A 47 -14.56 -7.15 -8.52
CA TYR A 47 -14.91 -8.52 -8.91
C TYR A 47 -13.66 -9.30 -9.33
N GLN A 48 -12.70 -8.67 -10.02
CA GLN A 48 -11.40 -9.27 -10.32
C GLN A 48 -10.57 -9.48 -9.06
N TRP A 49 -10.62 -8.55 -8.10
CA TRP A 49 -10.04 -8.70 -6.76
C TRP A 49 -10.63 -9.89 -6.00
N ARG A 50 -11.97 -9.98 -5.94
CA ARG A 50 -12.68 -11.04 -5.20
C ARG A 50 -12.63 -12.42 -5.88
N ASN A 51 -12.47 -12.46 -7.20
CA ASN A 51 -12.37 -13.71 -7.97
C ASN A 51 -10.94 -14.07 -8.37
N ALA A 52 -9.94 -13.25 -8.00
CA ALA A 52 -8.55 -13.67 -8.02
C ALA A 52 -8.38 -14.78 -6.98
N MET A 53 -8.45 -16.02 -7.46
CA MET A 53 -8.28 -17.25 -6.69
C MET A 53 -7.09 -17.11 -5.71
N LYS A 54 -7.37 -17.17 -4.41
CA LYS A 54 -6.47 -17.45 -3.28
C LYS A 54 -5.21 -16.57 -3.07
N ASN A 55 -4.94 -15.57 -3.89
CA ASN A 55 -3.76 -14.71 -3.70
C ASN A 55 -4.06 -13.60 -2.68
N LEU A 56 -3.08 -13.32 -1.82
CA LEU A 56 -3.20 -12.32 -0.76
C LEU A 56 -2.52 -10.99 -1.13
N LEU A 57 -3.11 -9.88 -0.71
CA LEU A 57 -2.39 -8.62 -0.50
C LEU A 57 -1.94 -8.53 0.96
N ILE A 58 -0.63 -8.60 1.13
CA ILE A 58 0.06 -8.55 2.41
C ILE A 58 0.80 -7.22 2.49
N VAL A 59 0.52 -6.42 3.52
CA VAL A 59 1.18 -5.13 3.71
C VAL A 59 2.00 -5.12 4.99
N PHE A 60 3.17 -4.51 4.93
CA PHE A 60 4.06 -4.33 6.06
C PHE A 60 4.10 -2.87 6.47
N GLU A 61 3.77 -2.61 7.72
CA GLU A 61 3.74 -1.29 8.35
C GLU A 61 4.70 -1.26 9.54
N GLY A 62 5.12 -0.05 9.93
CA GLY A 62 6.15 0.13 10.97
C GLY A 62 6.99 1.38 10.75
N LEU A 63 7.65 1.83 11.81
CA LEU A 63 8.63 2.92 11.75
C LEU A 63 9.78 2.61 10.78
N ASP A 64 10.48 3.62 10.29
CA ASP A 64 11.77 3.35 9.64
C ASP A 64 12.74 2.75 10.67
N GLY A 65 13.53 1.74 10.27
CA GLY A 65 14.36 0.95 11.19
C GLY A 65 13.65 -0.21 11.92
N SER A 66 12.35 -0.44 11.70
CA SER A 66 11.61 -1.58 12.31
C SER A 66 11.98 -2.98 11.77
N GLY A 67 12.75 -3.07 10.67
CA GLY A 67 13.12 -4.35 10.07
C GLY A 67 12.17 -4.87 8.98
N LYS A 68 11.27 -4.02 8.45
CA LYS A 68 10.34 -4.37 7.36
C LYS A 68 11.02 -5.02 6.17
N THR A 69 12.07 -4.39 5.64
CA THR A 69 12.81 -4.90 4.46
C THR A 69 13.27 -6.33 4.67
N THR A 70 13.92 -6.61 5.81
CA THR A 70 14.35 -7.97 6.18
C THR A 70 13.18 -8.96 6.20
N GLN A 71 12.07 -8.61 6.86
CA GLN A 71 10.93 -9.52 6.98
C GLN A 71 10.18 -9.71 5.66
N ILE A 72 10.13 -8.69 4.80
CA ILE A 72 9.58 -8.78 3.45
C ILE A 72 10.43 -9.71 2.60
N ASP A 73 11.76 -9.58 2.63
CA ASP A 73 12.68 -10.42 1.87
C ASP A 73 12.57 -11.88 2.32
N MET A 74 12.52 -12.13 3.63
CA MET A 74 12.33 -13.48 4.17
C MET A 74 10.96 -14.07 3.79
N LEU A 75 9.88 -13.27 3.83
CA LEU A 75 8.55 -13.73 3.42
C LEU A 75 8.47 -14.00 1.91
N TYR A 76 9.13 -13.18 1.10
CA TYR A 76 9.29 -13.45 -0.33
C TYR A 76 9.95 -14.82 -0.57
N GLN A 77 11.09 -15.08 0.09
CA GLN A 77 11.77 -16.38 -0.01
C GLN A 77 10.90 -17.53 0.50
N TRP A 78 10.11 -17.31 1.55
CA TRP A 78 9.17 -18.30 2.06
C TRP A 78 8.10 -18.70 1.02
N PHE A 79 7.54 -17.73 0.29
CA PHE A 79 6.60 -18.02 -0.81
C PHE A 79 7.28 -18.75 -1.97
N GLU A 80 8.48 -18.31 -2.37
CA GLU A 80 9.27 -18.97 -3.43
C GLU A 80 9.59 -20.43 -3.08
N ASN A 81 9.99 -20.71 -1.83
CA ASN A 81 10.25 -22.06 -1.34
C ASN A 81 8.99 -22.95 -1.36
N LYS A 82 7.81 -22.35 -1.20
CA LYS A 82 6.51 -23.02 -1.36
C LYS A 82 6.05 -23.12 -2.82
N LYS A 83 6.84 -22.64 -3.77
CA LYS A 83 6.52 -22.59 -5.21
C LYS A 83 5.26 -21.78 -5.51
N LEU A 84 4.98 -20.77 -4.70
CA LEU A 84 3.87 -19.86 -4.87
C LEU A 84 4.38 -18.55 -5.46
N LYS A 85 3.72 -18.08 -6.53
CA LYS A 85 4.07 -16.81 -7.15
C LYS A 85 3.88 -15.67 -6.15
N VAL A 86 4.89 -14.82 -6.06
CA VAL A 86 4.88 -13.64 -5.18
C VAL A 86 5.50 -12.45 -5.90
N PHE A 87 4.94 -11.27 -5.65
CA PHE A 87 5.44 -10.00 -6.15
C PHE A 87 5.57 -8.99 -5.01
N THR A 88 6.74 -8.38 -4.89
CA THR A 88 7.01 -7.33 -3.91
C THR A 88 6.88 -5.95 -4.54
N THR A 89 6.28 -5.01 -3.83
CA THR A 89 6.27 -3.59 -4.18
C THR A 89 6.35 -2.72 -2.93
N LYS A 90 6.39 -1.40 -3.11
CA LYS A 90 6.61 -0.44 -2.02
C LYS A 90 5.86 0.86 -2.25
N GLN A 91 5.34 1.43 -1.17
CA GLN A 91 4.81 2.80 -1.13
C GLN A 91 5.62 3.70 -0.19
N PRO A 92 5.71 5.00 -0.49
CA PRO A 92 5.38 5.60 -1.78
C PRO A 92 6.36 5.15 -2.88
N THR A 93 5.96 5.22 -4.14
CA THR A 93 6.82 4.89 -5.29
C THR A 93 7.83 5.99 -5.60
N ASP A 94 8.71 5.75 -6.56
CA ASP A 94 9.64 6.78 -7.04
C ASP A 94 8.93 7.96 -7.69
N TYR A 95 7.70 7.80 -8.19
CA TYR A 95 6.92 8.92 -8.73
C TYR A 95 6.69 10.00 -7.67
N TYR A 96 6.31 9.60 -6.46
CA TYR A 96 6.16 10.50 -5.32
C TYR A 96 7.49 11.13 -4.89
N ARG A 97 8.56 10.34 -4.76
CA ARG A 97 9.88 10.86 -4.35
C ARG A 97 10.51 11.78 -5.40
N ASN A 98 10.17 11.59 -6.67
CA ASN A 98 10.65 12.43 -7.76
C ASN A 98 9.88 13.76 -7.90
N ASP A 99 8.84 14.00 -7.09
CA ASP A 99 8.22 15.31 -6.99
C ASP A 99 9.09 16.27 -6.16
N LYS A 100 9.38 17.46 -6.70
CA LYS A 100 10.19 18.47 -6.01
C LYS A 100 9.60 18.87 -4.66
N ARG A 101 8.27 19.00 -4.55
CA ARG A 101 7.58 19.41 -3.31
C ARG A 101 7.77 18.37 -2.21
N VAL A 102 7.79 17.10 -2.60
CA VAL A 102 8.02 15.98 -1.68
C VAL A 102 9.47 15.98 -1.20
N ARG A 103 10.46 16.16 -2.09
CA ARG A 103 11.87 16.24 -1.67
C ARG A 103 12.14 17.43 -0.77
N ASP A 104 11.61 18.61 -1.12
CA ASP A 104 11.74 19.81 -0.30
C ASP A 104 11.25 19.55 1.14
N TYR A 105 10.18 18.78 1.29
CA TYR A 105 9.71 18.33 2.59
C TYR A 105 10.60 17.26 3.26
N LEU A 106 10.87 16.16 2.57
CA LEU A 106 11.57 15.01 3.16
C LEU A 106 13.00 15.36 3.57
N ASP A 107 13.67 16.21 2.78
CA ASP A 107 15.07 16.53 2.97
C ASP A 107 15.23 17.73 3.91
N ASN A 108 14.38 18.75 3.75
CA ASN A 108 14.56 20.06 4.40
C ASN A 108 13.41 20.47 5.34
N GLY A 109 12.33 19.68 5.44
CA GLY A 109 11.15 20.02 6.24
C GLY A 109 10.29 21.13 5.65
N ILE A 110 10.53 21.52 4.39
CA ILE A 110 9.84 22.64 3.75
C ILE A 110 8.55 22.13 3.09
N ALA A 111 7.41 22.40 3.72
CA ALA A 111 6.09 22.15 3.15
C ALA A 111 5.13 23.30 3.47
N PRO A 112 4.94 24.29 2.57
CA PRO A 112 3.99 25.38 2.79
C PRO A 112 2.56 24.89 3.04
N ASN A 113 2.20 23.72 2.50
CA ASN A 113 0.94 23.06 2.75
C ASN A 113 1.14 21.54 2.82
N MET A 114 1.06 20.97 4.02
CA MET A 114 1.23 19.53 4.24
C MET A 114 0.17 18.68 3.52
N TYR A 115 -1.04 19.21 3.37
CA TYR A 115 -2.13 18.51 2.68
C TYR A 115 -1.80 18.26 1.20
N SER A 116 -1.02 19.15 0.57
CA SER A 116 -0.53 18.91 -0.79
C SER A 116 0.38 17.69 -0.89
N ILE A 117 1.21 17.45 0.13
CA ILE A 117 2.08 16.28 0.23
C ILE A 117 1.25 15.01 0.44
N ALA A 118 0.17 15.10 1.25
CA ALA A 118 -0.78 14.01 1.42
C ALA A 118 -1.53 13.65 0.13
N LEU A 119 -1.95 14.65 -0.65
CA LEU A 119 -2.59 14.46 -1.95
C LEU A 119 -1.66 13.76 -2.95
N LEU A 120 -0.38 14.14 -3.00
CA LEU A 120 0.60 13.48 -3.85
C LEU A 120 0.79 12.01 -3.46
N ALA A 121 0.80 11.71 -2.16
CA ALA A 121 0.90 10.32 -1.67
C ALA A 121 -0.35 9.50 -2.03
N ALA A 122 -1.54 10.09 -1.94
CA ALA A 122 -2.79 9.44 -2.34
C ALA A 122 -2.86 9.19 -3.87
N ALA A 123 -2.38 10.15 -4.67
CA ALA A 123 -2.28 10.02 -6.12
C ALA A 123 -1.31 8.89 -6.53
N ASP A 124 -0.12 8.88 -5.94
CA ASP A 124 0.89 7.83 -6.14
C ASP A 124 0.36 6.43 -5.80
N ARG A 125 -0.28 6.29 -4.63
CA ARG A 125 -0.93 5.05 -4.20
C ARG A 125 -1.99 4.59 -5.18
N THR A 126 -2.90 5.48 -5.58
CA THR A 126 -3.99 5.15 -6.51
C THR A 126 -3.43 4.70 -7.86
N TYR A 127 -2.40 5.39 -8.34
CA TYR A 127 -1.70 5.00 -9.56
C TYR A 127 -1.10 3.60 -9.43
N GLN A 128 -0.28 3.34 -8.40
CA GLN A 128 0.36 2.04 -8.20
C GLN A 128 -0.64 0.90 -8.03
N ILE A 129 -1.73 1.11 -7.29
CA ILE A 129 -2.76 0.09 -7.12
C ILE A 129 -3.31 -0.33 -8.49
N THR A 130 -3.61 0.64 -9.35
CA THR A 130 -4.20 0.37 -10.67
C THR A 130 -3.20 -0.14 -11.71
N SER A 131 -1.95 0.32 -11.67
CA SER A 131 -0.93 -0.01 -12.65
C SER A 131 -0.10 -1.26 -12.30
N GLU A 132 0.06 -1.56 -11.00
CA GLU A 132 0.91 -2.65 -10.53
C GLU A 132 0.16 -3.73 -9.74
N ILE A 133 -0.57 -3.35 -8.69
CA ILE A 133 -1.16 -4.32 -7.74
C ILE A 133 -2.32 -5.07 -8.41
N PHE A 134 -3.26 -4.36 -9.02
CA PHE A 134 -4.45 -4.96 -9.63
C PHE A 134 -4.13 -5.93 -10.78
N PRO A 135 -3.21 -5.65 -11.71
CA PRO A 135 -2.86 -6.62 -12.73
C PRO A 135 -2.14 -7.87 -12.17
N LYS A 136 -1.43 -7.77 -11.04
CA LYS A 136 -0.59 -8.85 -10.51
C LYS A 136 -1.28 -9.74 -9.48
N ILE A 137 -2.26 -9.22 -8.75
CA ILE A 137 -2.97 -9.99 -7.71
C ILE A 137 -3.71 -11.21 -8.29
N SER A 138 -4.11 -11.18 -9.56
CA SER A 138 -4.72 -12.34 -10.23
C SER A 138 -3.73 -13.47 -10.50
N GLU A 139 -2.42 -13.20 -10.44
CA GLU A 139 -1.37 -14.16 -10.81
C GLU A 139 -0.42 -14.50 -9.65
N SER A 140 -0.38 -13.69 -8.60
CA SER A 140 0.61 -13.77 -7.52
C SER A 140 0.10 -13.18 -6.21
N ASN A 141 0.63 -13.67 -5.09
CA ASN A 141 0.55 -12.98 -3.81
C ASN A 141 1.34 -11.66 -3.90
N ILE A 142 0.84 -10.60 -3.26
CA ILE A 142 1.47 -9.28 -3.28
C ILE A 142 1.97 -8.96 -1.89
N ILE A 143 3.25 -8.60 -1.76
CA ILE A 143 3.83 -8.05 -0.54
C ILE A 143 4.14 -6.57 -0.77
N CYS A 144 3.57 -5.68 0.03
CA CYS A 144 3.78 -4.24 -0.10
C CYS A 144 4.48 -3.66 1.14
N ASP A 145 5.66 -3.06 0.97
CA ASP A 145 6.30 -2.21 1.99
C ASP A 145 5.55 -0.89 2.10
N ARG A 146 4.81 -0.73 3.19
CA ARG A 146 3.86 0.36 3.48
C ARG A 146 2.62 0.38 2.58
N TYR A 147 1.55 0.94 3.12
CA TYR A 147 0.29 1.10 2.42
C TYR A 147 -0.48 2.32 2.93
N LEU A 148 -1.82 2.26 2.98
CA LEU A 148 -2.67 3.33 3.50
C LEU A 148 -2.35 3.69 4.96
N TYR A 149 -2.06 2.72 5.81
CA TYR A 149 -1.87 2.95 7.25
C TYR A 149 -0.65 3.83 7.52
N SER A 150 0.41 3.71 6.72
CA SER A 150 1.51 4.68 6.73
C SER A 150 1.04 6.12 6.47
N SER A 151 0.16 6.36 5.48
CA SER A 151 -0.38 7.70 5.28
C SER A 151 -1.17 8.19 6.48
N LEU A 152 -2.02 7.33 7.06
CA LEU A 152 -2.82 7.68 8.23
C LEU A 152 -1.94 8.04 9.44
N ALA A 153 -0.90 7.24 9.71
CA ALA A 153 -0.03 7.45 10.86
C ALA A 153 0.88 8.68 10.71
N PHE A 154 1.56 8.81 9.58
CA PHE A 154 2.51 9.89 9.34
C PHE A 154 1.81 11.24 9.16
N PHE A 155 0.76 11.32 8.33
CA PHE A 155 0.11 12.61 8.12
C PHE A 155 -0.71 13.09 9.32
N LYS A 156 -1.20 12.18 10.18
CA LYS A 156 -1.74 12.55 11.49
C LYS A 156 -0.68 13.18 12.39
N ALA A 157 0.55 12.63 12.41
CA ALA A 157 1.66 13.24 13.15
C ALA A 157 2.06 14.61 12.59
N ARG A 158 1.83 14.83 11.29
CA ARG A 158 2.06 16.11 10.59
C ARG A 158 0.89 17.09 10.67
N GLY A 159 -0.08 16.83 11.55
CA GLY A 159 -1.18 17.75 11.86
C GLY A 159 -2.36 17.73 10.88
N ILE A 160 -2.46 16.72 9.99
CA ILE A 160 -3.63 16.56 9.12
C ILE A 160 -4.68 15.70 9.84
N ASP A 161 -5.94 16.09 9.74
CA ASP A 161 -7.04 15.33 10.32
C ASP A 161 -7.16 13.95 9.67
N TYR A 162 -7.40 12.93 10.49
CA TYR A 162 -7.52 11.55 10.06
C TYR A 162 -8.61 11.36 8.99
N LYS A 163 -9.75 12.06 9.11
CA LYS A 163 -10.86 11.94 8.17
C LYS A 163 -10.50 12.53 6.81
N GLU A 164 -9.67 13.57 6.77
CA GLU A 164 -9.18 14.13 5.50
C GLU A 164 -8.28 13.14 4.77
N ILE A 165 -7.37 12.47 5.48
CA ILE A 165 -6.51 11.43 4.87
C ILE A 165 -7.32 10.23 4.39
N LEU A 166 -8.33 9.80 5.15
CA LEU A 166 -9.26 8.76 4.69
C LEU A 166 -10.04 9.19 3.45
N MET A 167 -10.52 10.43 3.42
CA MET A 167 -11.32 10.96 2.32
C MET A 167 -10.54 10.93 1.00
N ILE A 168 -9.29 11.38 0.99
CA ILE A 168 -8.46 11.39 -0.24
C ILE A 168 -7.99 9.99 -0.66
N ASN A 169 -8.06 9.00 0.25
CA ASN A 169 -7.73 7.59 -0.01
C ASN A 169 -8.96 6.70 -0.13
N LYS A 170 -10.15 7.28 -0.35
CA LYS A 170 -11.39 6.52 -0.48
C LYS A 170 -11.30 5.53 -1.65
N GLY A 171 -11.65 4.28 -1.41
CA GLY A 171 -11.63 3.22 -2.41
C GLY A 171 -10.31 2.45 -2.51
N VAL A 172 -9.31 2.79 -1.68
CA VAL A 172 -8.13 1.94 -1.51
C VAL A 172 -8.57 0.56 -0.98
N PRO A 173 -8.20 -0.54 -1.66
CA PRO A 173 -8.52 -1.90 -1.23
C PRO A 173 -8.03 -2.18 0.20
N THR A 174 -8.79 -2.95 0.95
CA THR A 174 -8.31 -3.44 2.26
C THR A 174 -7.36 -4.63 2.01
N PRO A 175 -6.16 -4.65 2.61
CA PRO A 175 -5.26 -5.79 2.51
C PRO A 175 -5.80 -7.01 3.27
N ASP A 176 -5.52 -8.20 2.78
CA ASP A 176 -5.89 -9.46 3.43
C ASP A 176 -5.06 -9.70 4.70
N VAL A 177 -3.79 -9.27 4.68
CA VAL A 177 -2.87 -9.35 5.82
C VAL A 177 -2.23 -7.99 6.03
N THR A 178 -2.29 -7.49 7.26
CA THR A 178 -1.54 -6.31 7.70
C THR A 178 -0.59 -6.72 8.81
N VAL A 179 0.71 -6.61 8.58
CA VAL A 179 1.76 -6.85 9.57
C VAL A 179 2.29 -5.50 10.03
N PHE A 180 2.24 -5.24 11.33
CA PHE A 180 2.90 -4.08 11.94
C PHE A 180 4.09 -4.55 12.75
N LEU A 181 5.29 -4.16 12.33
CA LEU A 181 6.52 -4.39 13.08
C LEU A 181 6.69 -3.29 14.11
N ASP A 182 6.30 -3.59 15.35
CA ASP A 182 6.40 -2.68 16.47
C ASP A 182 7.82 -2.68 17.02
N VAL A 183 8.38 -1.49 17.22
CA VAL A 183 9.73 -1.29 17.75
C VAL A 183 9.74 -0.04 18.64
N PRO A 184 10.48 -0.04 19.76
CA PRO A 184 10.77 1.18 20.48
C PRO A 184 11.38 2.24 19.53
N PRO A 185 10.85 3.48 19.51
CA PRO A 185 11.34 4.56 18.64
C PRO A 185 12.85 4.78 18.69
N GLU A 186 13.44 4.79 19.88
CA GLU A 186 14.89 4.90 20.09
C GLU A 186 15.68 3.85 19.27
N ARG A 187 15.29 2.57 19.37
CA ARG A 187 15.94 1.47 18.62
C ARG A 187 15.75 1.61 17.11
N ALA A 188 14.59 2.10 16.68
CA ALA A 188 14.33 2.35 15.26
C ALA A 188 15.26 3.44 14.72
N LEU A 189 15.39 4.54 15.47
CA LEU A 189 16.25 5.67 15.12
C LEU A 189 17.73 5.28 15.08
N ASP A 190 18.19 4.48 16.03
CA ASP A 190 19.58 3.99 16.02
C ASP A 190 19.88 3.20 14.75
N ARG A 191 18.97 2.32 14.33
CA ARG A 191 19.10 1.57 13.07
C ARG A 191 19.06 2.48 11.85
N VAL A 192 18.21 3.51 11.85
CA VAL A 192 18.14 4.51 10.77
C VAL A 192 19.46 5.30 10.68
N ARG A 193 19.98 5.77 11.81
CA ARG A 193 21.26 6.51 11.89
C ARG A 193 22.43 5.67 11.41
N GLN A 194 22.47 4.39 11.77
CA GLN A 194 23.51 3.46 11.30
C GLN A 194 23.44 3.23 9.79
N ARG A 195 22.23 3.15 9.22
CA ARG A 195 22.00 2.89 7.79
C ARG A 195 22.27 4.12 6.92
N ASP A 196 21.73 5.27 7.31
CA ASP A 196 21.66 6.46 6.44
C ASP A 196 22.68 7.55 6.82
N GLY A 197 23.28 7.48 8.01
CA GLY A 197 24.35 8.39 8.43
C GLY A 197 23.95 9.86 8.34
N LYS A 198 24.57 10.61 7.41
CA LYS A 198 24.30 12.04 7.20
C LYS A 198 23.05 12.31 6.35
N ASP A 199 22.56 11.29 5.64
CA ASP A 199 21.44 11.39 4.69
C ASP A 199 20.08 11.09 5.34
N ILE A 200 20.01 11.11 6.68
CA ILE A 200 18.76 10.96 7.44
C ILE A 200 17.75 12.06 7.06
N LYS A 201 16.50 11.66 6.86
CA LYS A 201 15.42 12.58 6.50
C LYS A 201 15.14 13.57 7.62
N TYR A 202 14.51 14.69 7.28
CA TYR A 202 14.16 15.74 8.23
C TYR A 202 13.45 15.22 9.48
N GLU A 203 12.40 14.42 9.33
CA GLU A 203 11.62 13.87 10.45
C GLU A 203 12.38 12.81 11.26
N GLU A 204 13.33 12.11 10.64
CA GLU A 204 14.14 11.07 11.29
C GLU A 204 15.18 11.66 12.26
N LYS A 205 15.30 12.99 12.30
CA LYS A 205 16.12 13.72 13.27
C LYS A 205 15.39 13.92 14.61
N ASN A 206 14.08 13.69 14.68
CA ASN A 206 13.26 14.00 15.85
C ASN A 206 12.57 12.75 16.41
N GLU A 207 13.00 12.32 17.59
CA GLU A 207 12.44 11.15 18.27
C GLU A 207 10.97 11.29 18.69
N LEU A 208 10.51 12.51 19.00
CA LEU A 208 9.11 12.75 19.34
C LEU A 208 8.19 12.43 18.16
N VAL A 209 8.64 12.67 16.93
CA VAL A 209 7.90 12.32 15.72
C VAL A 209 7.75 10.80 15.60
N PHE A 210 8.81 10.03 15.84
CA PHE A 210 8.74 8.56 15.80
C PHE A 210 7.80 8.01 16.88
N ASN A 211 7.84 8.56 18.09
CA ASN A 211 6.90 8.22 19.16
C ASN A 211 5.45 8.48 18.73
N GLN A 212 5.17 9.67 18.19
CA GLN A 212 3.83 10.04 17.75
C GLN A 212 3.34 9.16 16.59
N VAL A 213 4.20 8.90 15.60
CA VAL A 213 3.87 8.02 14.47
C VAL A 213 3.58 6.60 14.94
N ARG A 214 4.35 6.06 15.87
CA ARG A 214 4.09 4.73 16.46
C ARG A 214 2.71 4.67 17.12
N GLN A 215 2.38 5.66 17.95
CA GLN A 215 1.05 5.72 18.59
C GLN A 215 -0.06 5.84 17.54
N ASN A 216 0.14 6.69 16.53
CA ASN A 216 -0.83 6.82 15.45
C ASN A 216 -1.02 5.51 14.66
N PHE A 217 0.02 4.68 14.47
CA PHE A 217 -0.16 3.35 13.89
C PHE A 217 -1.06 2.48 14.75
N LEU A 218 -0.80 2.40 16.05
CA LEU A 218 -1.61 1.61 16.99
C LEU A 218 -3.08 2.06 17.00
N ASP A 219 -3.36 3.34 16.74
CA ASP A 219 -4.72 3.87 16.63
C ASP A 219 -5.43 3.51 15.31
N VAL A 220 -4.71 3.45 14.19
CA VAL A 220 -5.31 3.41 12.83
C VAL A 220 -5.27 2.03 12.18
N LEU A 221 -4.48 1.11 12.72
CA LEU A 221 -4.40 -0.27 12.23
C LEU A 221 -5.74 -0.99 12.40
N PRO A 222 -6.08 -1.90 11.47
CA PRO A 222 -7.30 -2.67 11.58
C PRO A 222 -7.19 -3.65 12.76
N LYS A 223 -8.32 -4.01 13.37
CA LYS A 223 -8.35 -4.89 14.56
C LYS A 223 -7.72 -6.26 14.34
N ASN A 224 -7.70 -6.74 13.09
CA ASN A 224 -7.09 -8.01 12.69
C ASN A 224 -5.65 -7.85 12.19
N ALA A 225 -5.02 -6.69 12.35
CA ALA A 225 -3.59 -6.54 12.07
C ALA A 225 -2.77 -7.40 13.03
N LEU A 226 -1.73 -8.03 12.49
CA LEU A 226 -0.71 -8.71 13.27
C LEU A 226 0.31 -7.68 13.77
N ILE A 227 0.26 -7.38 15.07
CA ILE A 227 1.26 -6.56 15.74
C ILE A 227 2.36 -7.47 16.27
N VAL A 228 3.59 -7.30 15.78
CA VAL A 228 4.74 -8.12 16.17
C VAL A 228 5.81 -7.26 16.83
N ASP A 229 6.26 -7.66 18.02
CA ASP A 229 7.46 -7.09 18.63
C ASP A 229 8.69 -7.45 17.78
N SER A 230 9.18 -6.45 17.05
CA SER A 230 10.35 -6.58 16.16
C SER A 230 11.69 -6.44 16.89
N THR A 231 11.67 -6.39 18.23
CA THR A 231 12.87 -6.52 19.06
C THR A 231 13.26 -7.96 19.33
N LEU A 232 12.36 -8.91 19.04
CA LEU A 232 12.67 -10.33 19.01
C LEU A 232 13.71 -10.64 17.92
N GLY A 233 14.36 -11.81 18.02
CA GLY A 233 15.28 -12.28 16.99
C GLY A 233 14.61 -12.38 15.62
N ILE A 234 15.35 -12.06 14.56
CA ILE A 234 14.85 -11.98 13.17
C ILE A 234 14.05 -13.23 12.77
N ASP A 235 14.57 -14.43 13.08
CA ASP A 235 13.91 -15.70 12.75
C ASP A 235 12.61 -15.91 13.53
N LYS A 236 12.56 -15.47 14.79
CA LYS A 236 11.37 -15.57 15.63
C LYS A 236 10.26 -14.64 15.12
N VAL A 237 10.63 -13.40 14.76
CA VAL A 237 9.70 -12.45 14.12
C VAL A 237 9.16 -13.06 12.82
N HIS A 238 10.05 -13.61 12.00
CA HIS A 238 9.68 -14.23 10.73
C HIS A 238 8.72 -15.41 10.92
N GLN A 239 9.00 -16.29 11.87
CA GLN A 239 8.15 -17.43 12.20
C GLN A 239 6.72 -17.00 12.57
N ILE A 240 6.59 -15.98 13.43
CA ILE A 240 5.28 -15.41 13.80
C ILE A 240 4.51 -14.93 12.56
N ILE A 241 5.20 -14.20 11.68
CA ILE A 241 4.60 -13.69 10.44
C ILE A 241 4.15 -14.85 9.53
N THR A 242 4.99 -15.85 9.30
CA THR A 242 4.67 -16.96 8.40
C THR A 242 3.55 -17.84 8.93
N ASN A 243 3.45 -17.99 10.26
CA ASN A 243 2.34 -18.72 10.89
C ASN A 243 1.02 -17.99 10.63
N PHE A 244 0.98 -16.68 10.91
CA PHE A 244 -0.21 -15.86 10.67
C PHE A 244 -0.62 -15.82 9.19
N VAL A 245 0.36 -15.66 8.28
CA VAL A 245 0.09 -15.69 6.83
C VAL A 245 -0.47 -17.06 6.41
N SER A 246 0.09 -18.17 6.92
CA SER A 246 -0.43 -19.52 6.62
C SER A 246 -1.88 -19.69 7.10
N GLU A 247 -2.20 -19.25 8.31
CA GLU A 247 -3.57 -19.30 8.85
C GLU A 247 -4.58 -18.51 8.01
N VAL A 248 -4.16 -17.43 7.36
CA VAL A 248 -5.01 -16.65 6.45
C VAL A 248 -5.14 -17.35 5.10
N MET A 249 -4.08 -17.98 4.59
CA MET A 249 -4.10 -18.74 3.33
C MET A 249 -4.97 -20.02 3.39
N ASP A 250 -5.09 -20.62 4.57
CA ASP A 250 -5.83 -21.87 4.77
C ASP A 250 -7.36 -21.68 4.94
N LYS A 251 -7.84 -20.43 5.04
CA LYS A 251 -9.25 -20.06 5.13
C LYS A 251 -9.91 -19.93 3.75
#